data_AF-K6U5V4-F1
#
_entry.id   AF-K6U5V4-F1
#
_cell.length_a   1.000
_cell.length_b   1.000
_cell.length_c   1.000
_cell.angle_alpha   90.00
_cell.angle_beta   90.00
_cell.angle_gamma   90.00
#
_symmetry.space_group_name_H-M   'P 1'
#
loop_
_entity.id
_entity.type
_entity.pdbx_description
1 polymer ?
#
loop_
_entity_poly.entity_id
_entity_poly.type
_entity_poly.pdbx_seq_one_letter_code
_entity_poly.pdbx_strand_id
1 'polypeptide(L)'
;MKKDHIRDYATEAFRFYALVGMSAIEYREKIRNEAINTVVKRMGKGTKGGSPTEAQLIYADKAIEEKLSEIQDLEAVEKTMKEFEADVFTRITILPLIKAVYFTEADKEIKKGEIRNRVIKACSDLSISESTAYRYLKRARLLFAHNRGLRAGEVERINYY
;
A
#
# COMPACT_ATOMS: atom_id res chain seq x y z
N MET A 1 -11.52 3.24 24.14
CA MET A 1 -11.39 2.65 22.78
C MET A 1 -9.90 2.39 22.56
N LYS A 2 -9.44 1.12 22.56
CA LYS A 2 -8.00 0.80 22.38
C LYS A 2 -7.52 1.32 21.01
N LYS A 3 -6.35 1.93 20.96
CA LYS A 3 -5.73 2.44 19.73
C LYS A 3 -5.38 1.25 18.84
N ASP A 4 -6.12 1.07 17.75
CA ASP A 4 -5.90 0.02 16.76
C ASP A 4 -4.76 0.45 15.83
N HIS A 5 -3.52 0.27 16.27
CA HIS A 5 -2.32 0.66 15.55
C HIS A 5 -2.23 0.04 14.15
N ILE A 6 -2.76 -1.18 13.98
CA ILE A 6 -2.84 -1.85 12.66
C ILE A 6 -3.81 -1.10 11.74
N ARG A 7 -4.91 -0.56 12.28
CA ARG A 7 -5.83 0.25 11.47
C ARG A 7 -5.15 1.46 10.87
N ASP A 8 -4.50 2.24 11.73
CA ASP A 8 -3.94 3.51 11.31
C ASP A 8 -2.79 3.25 10.32
N TYR A 9 -1.93 2.26 10.62
CA TYR A 9 -0.85 1.83 9.71
C TYR A 9 -1.37 1.31 8.36
N ALA A 10 -2.34 0.40 8.36
CA ALA A 10 -2.91 -0.13 7.12
C ALA A 10 -3.60 0.97 6.30
N THR A 11 -4.27 1.92 6.96
CA THR A 11 -4.90 3.06 6.28
C THR A 11 -3.86 3.88 5.51
N GLU A 12 -2.73 4.20 6.15
CA GLU A 12 -1.63 4.91 5.50
C GLU A 12 -1.01 4.08 4.37
N ALA A 13 -0.81 2.77 4.54
CA ALA A 13 -0.27 1.90 3.50
C ALA A 13 -1.17 1.83 2.26
N PHE A 14 -2.48 1.64 2.42
CA PHE A 14 -3.43 1.64 1.30
C PHE A 14 -3.49 3.00 0.58
N ARG A 15 -3.40 4.10 1.34
CA ARG A 15 -3.35 5.45 0.78
C ARG A 15 -2.05 5.69 0.02
N PHE A 16 -0.93 5.28 0.59
CA PHE A 16 0.37 5.39 -0.06
C PHE A 16 0.39 4.62 -1.38
N TYR A 17 -0.15 3.39 -1.40
CA TYR A 17 -0.34 2.63 -2.63
C TYR A 17 -1.15 3.38 -3.70
N ALA A 18 -2.27 4.00 -3.29
CA ALA A 18 -3.10 4.79 -4.19
C ALA A 18 -2.41 6.07 -4.70
N LEU A 19 -1.62 6.72 -3.85
CA LEU A 19 -0.85 7.91 -4.18
C LEU A 19 0.30 7.61 -5.14
N VAL A 20 1.00 6.50 -4.90
CA VAL A 20 2.14 6.05 -5.71
C VAL A 20 1.67 5.61 -7.09
N GLY A 21 0.53 4.91 -7.17
CA GLY A 21 -0.13 4.58 -8.44
C GLY A 21 0.65 3.64 -9.36
N MET A 22 1.68 2.96 -8.84
CA MET A 22 2.52 1.99 -9.54
C MET A 22 2.75 0.79 -8.65
N SER A 23 3.19 -0.31 -9.25
CA SER A 23 3.54 -1.52 -8.52
C SER A 23 4.77 -1.33 -7.63
N ALA A 24 4.94 -2.18 -6.63
CA ALA A 24 6.10 -2.19 -5.76
C ALA A 24 7.41 -2.39 -6.54
N ILE A 25 7.36 -3.21 -7.59
CA ILE A 25 8.50 -3.44 -8.50
C ILE A 25 8.83 -2.14 -9.25
N GLU A 26 7.84 -1.48 -9.83
CA GLU A 26 8.02 -0.20 -10.53
C GLU A 26 8.52 0.90 -9.59
N TYR A 27 8.01 0.95 -8.36
CA TYR A 27 8.46 1.90 -7.33
C TYR A 27 9.92 1.65 -6.93
N ARG A 28 10.30 0.38 -6.75
CA ARG A 28 11.69 -0.01 -6.47
C ARG A 28 12.64 0.40 -7.62
N GLU A 29 12.25 0.14 -8.86
CA GLU A 29 13.04 0.54 -10.03
C GLU A 29 13.11 2.07 -10.18
N LYS A 30 12.03 2.80 -9.85
CA LYS A 30 12.05 4.26 -9.79
C LYS A 30 13.11 4.76 -8.81
N ILE A 31 13.12 4.24 -7.57
CA ILE A 31 14.12 4.60 -6.55
C ILE A 31 15.53 4.31 -7.06
N ARG A 32 15.74 3.13 -7.64
CA ARG A 32 17.03 2.72 -8.22
C ARG A 32 17.52 3.71 -9.28
N ASN A 33 16.66 4.04 -10.24
CA ASN A 33 16.97 4.94 -11.34
C ASN A 33 17.24 6.38 -10.85
N GLU A 34 16.45 6.88 -9.89
CA GLU A 34 16.66 8.18 -9.25
C GLU A 34 18.02 8.25 -8.53
N ALA A 35 18.39 7.17 -7.84
CA ALA A 35 19.67 7.07 -7.14
C ALA A 35 20.86 7.08 -8.12
N ILE A 36 20.82 6.27 -9.17
CA ILE A 36 21.86 6.23 -10.23
C ILE A 36 21.99 7.61 -10.89
N ASN A 37 20.87 8.23 -11.27
CA ASN A 37 20.86 9.56 -11.90
C ASN A 37 21.46 10.64 -10.99
N THR A 38 21.24 10.55 -9.68
CA THR A 38 21.82 11.48 -8.70
C THR A 38 23.34 11.37 -8.66
N VAL A 39 23.88 10.15 -8.70
CA VAL A 39 25.34 9.92 -8.75
C VAL A 39 25.93 10.42 -10.06
N VAL A 40 25.29 10.14 -11.20
CA VAL A 40 25.72 10.64 -12.52
C VAL A 40 25.79 12.17 -12.53
N LYS A 41 24.76 12.85 -12.01
CA LYS A 41 24.74 14.32 -11.92
C LYS A 41 25.87 14.86 -11.05
N ARG A 42 26.19 14.21 -9.93
CA ARG A 42 27.28 14.62 -9.01
C ARG A 42 28.67 14.43 -9.61
N MET A 43 28.88 13.40 -10.43
CA MET A 43 30.20 13.07 -10.98
C MET A 43 30.58 13.89 -12.23
N GLY A 44 29.68 14.73 -12.77
CA GLY A 44 29.99 15.68 -13.86
C GLY A 44 30.41 15.05 -15.21
N LYS A 45 30.58 13.72 -15.29
CA LYS A 45 30.96 12.97 -16.48
C LYS A 45 29.82 12.04 -16.88
N GLY A 46 29.03 12.48 -17.85
CA GLY A 46 28.12 11.61 -18.57
C GLY A 46 28.90 10.70 -19.52
N THR A 47 29.35 9.54 -19.05
CA THR A 47 29.64 8.42 -19.96
C THR A 47 28.30 7.96 -20.51
N LYS A 48 27.90 8.52 -21.65
CA LYS A 48 26.77 8.00 -22.44
C LYS A 48 27.11 6.55 -22.83
N GLY A 49 26.37 5.59 -22.26
CA GLY A 49 26.30 4.22 -22.78
C GLY A 49 27.11 3.13 -22.08
N GLY A 50 27.61 3.35 -20.86
CA GLY A 50 28.26 2.29 -20.05
C GLY A 50 27.33 1.69 -19.00
N SER A 51 27.50 0.40 -18.69
CA SER A 51 26.85 -0.27 -17.54
C SER A 51 27.13 0.51 -16.23
N PRO A 52 26.20 0.51 -15.26
CA PRO A 52 26.41 1.21 -13.99
C PRO A 52 27.70 0.79 -13.30
N THR A 53 28.45 1.76 -12.77
CA THR A 53 29.65 1.47 -11.98
C THR A 53 29.28 0.83 -10.65
N GLU A 54 30.21 0.11 -10.03
CA GLU A 54 30.00 -0.50 -8.71
C GLU A 54 29.57 0.53 -7.65
N ALA A 55 30.16 1.73 -7.69
CA ALA A 55 29.76 2.83 -6.80
C ALA A 55 28.32 3.31 -7.02
N GLN A 56 27.82 3.30 -8.27
CA GLN A 56 26.43 3.64 -8.59
C GLN A 56 25.47 2.56 -8.09
N LEU A 57 25.85 1.28 -8.21
CA LEU A 57 25.07 0.16 -7.71
C LEU A 57 24.96 0.19 -6.19
N ILE A 58 26.08 0.35 -5.47
CA ILE A 58 26.08 0.46 -4.00
C ILE A 58 25.20 1.61 -3.51
N TYR A 59 25.26 2.77 -4.18
CA TYR A 59 24.42 3.91 -3.82
C TYR A 59 22.93 3.64 -4.07
N ALA A 60 22.60 2.97 -5.18
CA ALA A 60 21.23 2.60 -5.50
C ALA A 60 20.67 1.57 -4.51
N ASP A 61 21.47 0.57 -4.14
CA ASP A 61 21.09 -0.43 -3.13
C ASP A 61 20.83 0.22 -1.78
N LYS A 62 21.66 1.19 -1.39
CA LYS A 62 21.43 1.98 -0.17
C LYS A 62 20.13 2.78 -0.23
N ALA A 63 19.83 3.41 -1.36
CA ALA A 63 18.58 4.16 -1.53
C ALA A 63 17.34 3.25 -1.46
N ILE A 64 17.43 2.03 -2.00
CA ILE A 64 16.38 1.02 -1.87
C ILE A 64 16.23 0.58 -0.41
N GLU A 65 17.34 0.34 0.30
CA GLU A 65 17.34 -0.06 1.71
C GLU A 65 16.67 1.01 2.60
N GLU A 66 16.97 2.29 2.35
CA GLU A 66 16.34 3.43 3.04
C GLU A 66 14.81 3.48 2.84
N LYS A 67 14.30 2.91 1.75
CA LYS A 67 12.88 2.87 1.38
C LYS A 67 12.26 1.47 1.48
N LEU A 68 12.97 0.51 2.08
CA LEU A 68 12.55 -0.89 2.10
C LEU A 68 11.18 -1.09 2.76
N SER A 69 10.88 -0.36 3.84
CA SER A 69 9.57 -0.47 4.50
C SER A 69 8.43 -0.02 3.60
N GLU A 70 8.61 1.06 2.84
CA GLU A 70 7.60 1.57 1.90
C GLU A 70 7.35 0.55 0.77
N ILE A 71 8.42 -0.06 0.24
CA ILE A 71 8.34 -1.10 -0.78
C ILE A 71 7.57 -2.31 -0.24
N GLN A 72 7.90 -2.76 0.98
CA GLN A 72 7.20 -3.89 1.63
C GLN A 72 5.72 -3.59 1.88
N ASP A 73 5.37 -2.33 2.19
CA ASP A 73 3.96 -1.92 2.33
C ASP A 73 3.23 -2.00 0.98
N LEU A 74 3.84 -1.52 -0.10
CA LEU A 74 3.29 -1.64 -1.45
C LEU A 74 3.09 -3.11 -1.85
N GLU A 75 4.09 -3.97 -1.62
CA GLU A 75 4.00 -5.41 -1.92
C GLU A 75 2.85 -6.07 -1.14
N ALA A 76 2.72 -5.74 0.15
CA ALA A 76 1.66 -6.28 0.98
C ALA A 76 0.26 -5.80 0.56
N VAL A 77 0.12 -4.52 0.17
CA VAL A 77 -1.13 -3.99 -0.38
C VAL A 77 -1.47 -4.68 -1.69
N GLU A 78 -0.53 -4.79 -2.64
CA GLU A 78 -0.75 -5.48 -3.91
C GLU A 78 -1.25 -6.90 -3.72
N LYS A 79 -0.56 -7.67 -2.86
CA LYS A 79 -0.93 -9.06 -2.59
C LYS A 79 -2.34 -9.14 -2.00
N THR A 80 -2.66 -8.23 -1.09
CA THR A 80 -4.00 -8.12 -0.49
C THR A 80 -5.07 -7.80 -1.54
N MET A 81 -4.79 -6.88 -2.47
CA MET A 81 -5.72 -6.55 -3.55
C MET A 81 -5.90 -7.74 -4.49
N LYS A 82 -4.83 -8.42 -4.91
CA LYS A 82 -4.86 -9.63 -5.75
C LYS A 82 -5.67 -10.76 -5.12
N GLU A 83 -5.57 -10.96 -3.80
CA GLU A 83 -6.37 -11.96 -3.09
C GLU A 83 -7.87 -11.66 -3.12
N PHE A 84 -8.29 -10.39 -3.02
CA PHE A 84 -9.70 -10.01 -3.20
C PHE A 84 -10.13 -9.92 -4.67
N GLU A 85 -9.19 -9.91 -5.62
CA GLU A 85 -9.51 -10.01 -7.06
C GLU A 85 -9.83 -11.46 -7.47
N ALA A 86 -9.31 -12.44 -6.74
CA ALA A 86 -9.44 -13.87 -7.06
C ALA A 86 -10.88 -14.39 -6.95
N ASP A 87 -11.68 -13.83 -6.05
CA ASP A 87 -13.07 -14.23 -5.84
C ASP A 87 -14.05 -13.15 -6.34
N VAL A 88 -15.09 -13.58 -7.06
CA VAL A 88 -16.07 -12.66 -7.69
C VAL A 88 -16.76 -11.80 -6.65
N PHE A 89 -17.15 -12.37 -5.51
CA PHE A 89 -17.86 -11.66 -4.47
C PHE A 89 -17.00 -10.55 -3.86
N THR A 90 -15.77 -10.87 -3.44
CA THR A 90 -14.85 -9.89 -2.85
C THR A 90 -14.40 -8.83 -3.86
N ARG A 91 -14.30 -9.18 -5.14
CA ARG A 91 -13.98 -8.25 -6.23
C ARG A 91 -15.05 -7.19 -6.46
N ILE A 92 -16.34 -7.53 -6.30
CA ILE A 92 -17.45 -6.59 -6.49
C ILE A 92 -17.87 -5.88 -5.19
N THR A 93 -17.43 -6.35 -4.03
CA THR A 93 -17.81 -5.79 -2.72
C THR A 93 -16.64 -5.13 -1.98
N ILE A 94 -15.61 -5.90 -1.65
CA ILE A 94 -14.49 -5.46 -0.80
C ILE A 94 -13.56 -4.51 -1.55
N LEU A 95 -13.18 -4.84 -2.80
CA LEU A 95 -12.27 -3.99 -3.56
C LEU A 95 -12.82 -2.59 -3.82
N PRO A 96 -14.07 -2.41 -4.30
CA PRO A 96 -14.64 -1.07 -4.48
C PRO A 96 -14.72 -0.32 -3.16
N LEU A 97 -15.02 -1.02 -2.05
CA LEU A 97 -15.06 -0.42 -0.72
C LEU A 97 -13.68 0.08 -0.26
N ILE A 98 -12.61 -0.72 -0.43
CA ILE A 98 -11.22 -0.32 -0.14
C ILE A 98 -10.89 0.94 -0.94
N LYS A 99 -11.17 0.94 -2.25
CA LYS A 99 -10.87 2.07 -3.14
C LYS A 99 -11.65 3.33 -2.71
N ALA A 100 -12.94 3.21 -2.45
CA ALA A 100 -13.78 4.34 -2.05
C ALA A 100 -13.33 4.97 -0.71
N VAL A 101 -12.85 4.15 0.23
CA VAL A 101 -12.50 4.61 1.57
C VAL A 101 -11.05 5.08 1.66
N TYR A 102 -10.10 4.32 1.10
CA TYR A 102 -8.68 4.60 1.26
C TYR A 102 -8.04 5.28 0.04
N PHE A 103 -8.54 5.09 -1.19
CA PHE A 103 -7.87 5.64 -2.38
C PHE A 103 -8.36 7.04 -2.75
N THR A 104 -9.57 7.40 -2.32
CA THR A 104 -10.12 8.75 -2.49
C THR A 104 -9.20 9.80 -1.85
N GLU A 105 -8.76 10.81 -2.60
CA GLU A 105 -7.91 11.91 -2.09
C GLU A 105 -6.74 11.42 -1.23
N ALA A 106 -6.01 10.42 -1.74
CA ALA A 106 -4.90 9.78 -1.04
C ALA A 106 -3.72 10.73 -0.75
N ASP A 107 -3.64 11.84 -1.49
CA ASP A 107 -2.66 12.93 -1.35
C ASP A 107 -2.98 13.90 -0.20
N LYS A 108 -4.24 13.93 0.29
CA LYS A 108 -4.68 14.89 1.32
C LYS A 108 -4.77 14.28 2.70
N GLU A 109 -4.31 14.99 3.74
CA GLU A 109 -4.42 14.54 5.13
C GLU A 109 -5.88 14.19 5.52
N ILE A 110 -6.06 13.05 6.21
CA ILE A 110 -7.38 12.62 6.69
C ILE A 110 -7.85 13.52 7.83
N LYS A 111 -8.99 14.17 7.64
CA LYS A 111 -9.65 14.92 8.71
C LYS A 111 -10.45 14.00 9.63
N LYS A 112 -10.62 14.43 10.88
CA LYS A 112 -11.44 13.70 11.85
C LYS A 112 -12.86 13.47 11.30
N GLY A 113 -13.29 12.20 11.28
CA GLY A 113 -14.61 11.80 10.78
C GLY A 113 -14.67 11.54 9.27
N GLU A 114 -13.62 11.87 8.52
CA GLU A 114 -13.64 11.73 7.06
C GLU A 114 -13.72 10.28 6.60
N ILE A 115 -12.98 9.35 7.23
CA ILE A 115 -13.11 7.91 6.95
C ILE A 115 -14.54 7.42 7.17
N ARG A 116 -15.21 7.90 8.23
CA ARG A 116 -16.62 7.55 8.48
C ARG A 116 -17.51 8.04 7.35
N ASN A 117 -17.34 9.29 6.91
CA ASN A 117 -18.12 9.85 5.80
C ASN A 117 -17.90 9.09 4.49
N ARG A 118 -16.65 8.70 4.20
CA ARG A 118 -16.32 7.86 3.05
C ARG A 118 -16.97 6.49 3.13
N VAL A 119 -16.99 5.87 4.31
CA VAL A 119 -17.70 4.59 4.55
C VAL A 119 -19.20 4.74 4.32
N ILE A 120 -19.84 5.77 4.88
CA ILE A 120 -21.28 6.03 4.70
C ILE A 120 -21.61 6.18 3.22
N LYS A 121 -20.83 6.98 2.48
CA LYS A 121 -20.99 7.14 1.04
C LYS A 121 -20.85 5.81 0.29
N ALA A 122 -19.79 5.05 0.59
CA ALA A 122 -19.55 3.75 -0.04
C ALA A 122 -20.66 2.72 0.28
N CYS A 123 -21.28 2.78 1.45
CA CYS A 123 -22.40 1.93 1.82
C CYS A 123 -23.62 2.18 0.92
N SER A 124 -23.91 3.45 0.63
CA SER A 124 -24.96 3.83 -0.33
C SER A 124 -24.64 3.33 -1.74
N ASP A 125 -23.41 3.51 -2.20
CA ASP A 125 -22.98 3.12 -3.56
C ASP A 125 -22.97 1.60 -3.76
N LEU A 126 -22.59 0.83 -2.73
CA LEU A 126 -22.45 -0.63 -2.80
C LEU A 126 -23.64 -1.40 -2.23
N SER A 127 -24.68 -0.71 -1.75
CA SER A 127 -25.87 -1.32 -1.13
C SER A 127 -25.54 -2.29 0.02
N ILE A 128 -24.59 -1.91 0.89
CA ILE A 128 -24.19 -2.68 2.08
C ILE A 128 -24.43 -1.88 3.36
N SER A 129 -24.63 -2.58 4.48
CA SER A 129 -24.71 -1.93 5.79
C SER A 129 -23.35 -1.40 6.26
N GLU A 130 -23.33 -0.34 7.07
CA GLU A 130 -22.10 0.17 7.71
C GLU A 130 -21.38 -0.93 8.51
N SER A 131 -22.12 -1.77 9.24
CA SER A 131 -21.57 -2.91 9.99
C SER A 131 -20.84 -3.91 9.08
N THR A 132 -21.42 -4.20 7.90
CA THR A 132 -20.79 -5.04 6.89
C THR A 132 -19.55 -4.37 6.31
N ALA A 133 -19.62 -3.07 6.00
CA ALA A 133 -18.48 -2.32 5.49
C ALA A 133 -17.29 -2.32 6.47
N TYR A 134 -17.54 -2.05 7.77
CA TYR A 134 -16.50 -2.11 8.79
C TYR A 134 -15.90 -3.51 8.97
N ARG A 135 -16.72 -4.56 8.81
CA ARG A 135 -16.24 -5.96 8.82
C ARG A 135 -15.31 -6.24 7.64
N TYR A 136 -15.67 -5.82 6.43
CA TYR A 136 -14.83 -6.00 5.24
C TYR A 136 -13.54 -5.17 5.30
N LEU A 137 -13.62 -3.92 5.74
CA LEU A 137 -12.43 -3.10 5.97
C LEU A 137 -11.53 -3.68 7.07
N LYS A 138 -12.10 -4.32 8.10
CA LYS A 138 -11.32 -5.07 9.10
C LYS A 138 -10.62 -6.27 8.45
N ARG A 139 -11.34 -7.05 7.63
CA ARG A 139 -10.76 -8.19 6.89
C ARG A 139 -9.59 -7.75 6.01
N ALA A 140 -9.75 -6.65 5.26
CA ALA A 140 -8.68 -6.11 4.42
C ALA A 140 -7.44 -5.70 5.23
N ARG A 141 -7.63 -5.02 6.36
CA ARG A 141 -6.53 -4.61 7.24
C ARG A 141 -5.79 -5.79 7.86
N LEU A 142 -6.52 -6.82 8.28
CA LEU A 142 -5.92 -8.04 8.82
C LEU A 142 -5.15 -8.82 7.75
N LEU A 143 -5.70 -8.91 6.53
CA LEU A 143 -5.02 -9.57 5.43
C LEU A 143 -3.75 -8.81 5.01
N PHE A 144 -3.81 -7.48 4.94
CA PHE A 144 -2.63 -6.64 4.77
C PHE A 144 -1.59 -6.88 5.87
N ALA A 145 -1.99 -6.84 7.14
CA ALA A 145 -1.08 -7.06 8.26
C ALA A 145 -0.38 -8.42 8.18
N HIS A 146 -1.13 -9.47 7.81
CA HIS A 146 -0.58 -10.80 7.55
C HIS A 146 0.42 -10.79 6.39
N ASN A 147 0.04 -10.23 5.24
CA ASN A 147 0.91 -10.15 4.06
C ASN A 147 2.17 -9.31 4.30
N ARG A 148 2.09 -8.31 5.18
CA ARG A 148 3.20 -7.47 5.61
C ARG A 148 4.11 -8.12 6.65
N GLY A 149 3.67 -9.22 7.28
CA GLY A 149 4.38 -9.90 8.37
C GLY A 149 4.25 -9.20 9.74
N LEU A 150 3.23 -8.35 9.92
CA LEU A 150 2.96 -7.69 11.20
C LEU A 150 2.33 -8.69 12.17
N ARG A 151 2.80 -8.68 13.42
CA ARG A 151 2.21 -9.46 14.51
C ARG A 151 0.89 -8.81 14.96
N ALA A 152 -0.17 -9.02 14.19
CA ALA A 152 -1.52 -8.84 14.67
C ALA A 152 -1.80 -9.96 15.69
N GLY A 153 -2.05 -9.60 16.96
CA GLY A 153 -2.24 -10.58 18.04
C GLY A 153 -3.17 -11.72 17.62
N GLU A 154 -2.69 -12.95 17.82
CA GLU A 154 -3.32 -14.22 17.43
C GLU A 154 -4.14 -14.12 16.14
N VAL A 155 -3.43 -14.17 15.01
CA VAL A 155 -3.98 -14.75 13.78
C VAL A 155 -4.17 -16.26 14.03
N GLU A 156 -5.05 -16.61 14.98
CA GLU A 156 -5.80 -17.84 14.83
C GLU A 156 -6.42 -17.79 13.44
N ARG A 157 -6.28 -18.89 12.73
CA ARG A 157 -6.83 -19.16 11.41
C ARG A 157 -8.31 -18.77 11.36
N ILE A 158 -8.61 -17.49 11.13
CA ILE A 158 -9.95 -17.07 10.73
C ILE A 158 -10.04 -17.56 9.30
N ASN A 159 -10.70 -18.70 9.15
CA ASN A 159 -11.06 -19.29 7.87
C ASN A 159 -11.50 -18.17 6.92
N TYR A 160 -10.70 -17.93 5.88
CA TYR A 160 -11.01 -17.00 4.82
C TYR A 160 -11.97 -17.63 3.80
N TYR A 161 -13.03 -18.30 4.29
CA TYR A 161 -14.09 -18.93 3.51
C TYR A 161 -15.45 -18.47 4.03
#